data_AF-A0A6B1HFL6-F1
#
_entry.id   AF-A0A6B1HFL6-F1
#
_cell.length_a   1.000
_cell.length_b   1.000
_cell.length_c   1.000
_cell.angle_alpha   90.00
_cell.angle_beta   90.00
_cell.angle_gamma   90.00
#
_symmetry.space_group_name_H-M   'P 1'
#
loop_
_entity.id
_entity.type
_entity.pdbx_description
1 polymer ?
#
loop_
_entity_poly.entity_id
_entity_poly.type
_entity_poly.pdbx_seq_one_letter_code
_entity_poly.pdbx_strand_id
1 'polypeptide(L)'
;AYQAACEAVGSLLREDGRKAILRSELVSHAPAHACDRALRHYCESGELTRVGHGIYGIGTAKVFDIVPEVMPKLGYRILPGERARGYSQKSGGAVWRLDRPCRRLIRKRGVQAMFETPDGRPVASRQQGVAMNPQEPPTRREIEAHFHTFERCHSPARAEKDLIVRRAMVAMERFRSERATLAIEGGTALVAYHRLTTRFSEDLDIRLIPDEAVHRLGTEERSAALKEIGQAFKAHVHAELPFLQPTRKGRIRRDALLQTFIYNYRSVVPDEEVVAGVKCEVVHIPLMMPTVEHAGLGGERFKTIHPVEIASGKWQALTTRLPRNADSYPDLVRHVHDLAAIRPALILLDPETARETMLRDETTHESVAAVIKELARPVWRDHYESYMRRMGVLPVTDWPNSHPGWDTVLANFTALARELGLLLADTA
;
A
#
# COMPACT_ATOMS: atom_id res chain seq x y z
N ALA A 1 -9.87 36.79 -23.44
CA ALA A 1 -9.95 36.12 -22.12
C ALA A 1 -8.69 35.32 -21.79
N TYR A 2 -8.33 34.27 -22.53
CA TYR A 2 -7.09 33.51 -22.26
C TYR A 2 -5.81 34.33 -22.49
N GLN A 3 -5.70 35.08 -23.60
CA GLN A 3 -4.58 36.01 -23.82
C GLN A 3 -4.45 37.05 -22.71
N ALA A 4 -5.55 37.70 -22.31
CA ALA A 4 -5.57 38.64 -21.18
C ALA A 4 -5.09 37.99 -19.86
N ALA A 5 -5.42 36.72 -19.62
CA ALA A 5 -4.90 35.98 -18.46
C ALA A 5 -3.39 35.69 -18.59
N CYS A 6 -2.90 35.35 -19.78
CA CYS A 6 -1.46 35.13 -20.03
C CYS A 6 -0.64 36.42 -19.91
N GLU A 7 -1.20 37.56 -20.35
CA GLU A 7 -0.60 38.89 -20.19
C GLU A 7 -0.51 39.29 -18.72
N ALA A 8 -1.59 39.06 -17.95
CA ALA A 8 -1.61 39.32 -16.50
C ALA A 8 -0.60 38.45 -15.74
N VAL A 9 -0.52 37.14 -16.06
CA VAL A 9 0.52 36.26 -15.48
C VAL A 9 1.92 36.78 -15.84
N GLY A 10 2.16 37.10 -17.11
CA GLY A 10 3.47 37.61 -17.56
C GLY A 10 3.86 38.95 -16.93
N SER A 11 2.91 39.87 -16.73
CA SER A 11 3.14 41.16 -16.05
C SER A 11 3.49 40.94 -14.57
N LEU A 12 2.71 40.12 -13.86
CA LEU A 12 2.98 39.79 -12.45
C LEU A 12 4.33 39.08 -12.22
N LEU A 13 4.77 38.27 -13.19
CA LEU A 13 6.10 37.64 -13.14
C LEU A 13 7.24 38.66 -13.36
N ARG A 14 7.02 39.70 -14.17
CA ARG A 14 8.04 40.71 -14.51
C ARG A 14 8.14 41.85 -13.50
N GLU A 15 7.02 42.35 -13.01
CA GLU A 15 6.96 43.60 -12.23
C GLU A 15 7.59 43.47 -10.84
N ASP A 16 7.44 42.33 -10.17
CA ASP A 16 7.84 42.22 -8.77
C ASP A 16 8.99 41.22 -8.52
N GLY A 17 9.54 40.63 -9.58
CA GLY A 17 10.47 39.48 -9.47
C GLY A 17 9.88 38.31 -8.67
N ARG A 18 8.56 38.33 -8.45
CA ARG A 18 7.85 37.38 -7.61
C ARG A 18 7.82 36.04 -8.30
N LYS A 19 8.26 35.03 -7.56
CA LYS A 19 8.21 33.63 -8.00
C LYS A 19 6.92 32.97 -7.55
N ALA A 20 5.84 33.73 -7.32
CA ALA A 20 4.62 33.30 -6.63
C ALA A 20 3.43 34.16 -7.09
N ILE A 21 2.45 33.57 -7.79
CA ILE A 21 1.20 34.26 -8.19
C ILE A 21 -0.01 33.63 -7.50
N LEU A 22 -0.88 34.45 -6.90
CA LEU A 22 -2.18 34.01 -6.39
C LEU A 22 -3.25 34.02 -7.48
N ARG A 23 -4.14 33.02 -7.49
CA ARG A 23 -5.29 33.01 -8.41
C ARG A 23 -6.20 34.23 -8.22
N SER A 24 -6.35 34.71 -6.98
CA SER A 24 -7.12 35.91 -6.66
C SER A 24 -6.55 37.20 -7.25
N GLU A 25 -5.27 37.21 -7.63
CA GLU A 25 -4.65 38.36 -8.33
C GLU A 25 -4.98 38.35 -9.82
N LEU A 26 -5.49 37.24 -10.36
CA LEU A 26 -5.80 37.09 -11.80
C LEU A 26 -7.29 37.23 -12.11
N VAL A 27 -8.17 36.99 -11.14
CA VAL A 27 -9.63 36.98 -11.36
C VAL A 27 -10.21 38.35 -11.76
N SER A 28 -9.49 39.45 -11.52
CA SER A 28 -9.81 40.79 -12.02
C SER A 28 -9.49 40.97 -13.51
N HIS A 29 -8.58 40.17 -14.06
CA HIS A 29 -8.08 40.30 -15.43
C HIS A 29 -8.78 39.33 -16.40
N ALA A 30 -9.24 38.18 -15.92
CA ALA A 30 -9.94 37.21 -16.74
C ALA A 30 -10.84 36.28 -15.91
N PRO A 31 -11.83 35.63 -16.54
CA PRO A 31 -12.63 34.60 -15.90
C PRO A 31 -11.76 33.46 -15.34
N ALA A 32 -12.22 32.86 -14.24
CA ALA A 32 -11.48 31.84 -13.47
C ALA A 32 -10.91 30.69 -14.33
N HIS A 33 -11.68 30.18 -15.29
CA HIS A 33 -11.25 29.10 -16.19
C HIS A 33 -10.13 29.54 -17.16
N ALA A 34 -10.11 30.81 -17.58
CA ALA A 34 -9.06 31.35 -18.44
C ALA A 34 -7.76 31.56 -17.66
N CYS A 35 -7.86 31.99 -16.40
CA CYS A 35 -6.73 32.06 -15.46
C CYS A 35 -6.12 30.68 -15.21
N ASP A 36 -6.94 29.65 -14.98
CA ASP A 36 -6.45 28.29 -14.73
C ASP A 36 -5.70 27.71 -15.94
N ARG A 37 -6.16 28.00 -17.17
CA ARG A 37 -5.46 27.62 -18.39
C ARG A 37 -4.15 28.38 -18.56
N ALA A 38 -4.11 29.68 -18.27
CA ALA A 38 -2.90 30.49 -18.39
C ALA A 38 -1.84 30.00 -17.40
N LEU A 39 -2.21 29.82 -16.14
CA LEU A 39 -1.33 29.23 -15.11
C LEU A 39 -0.82 27.84 -15.49
N ARG A 40 -1.67 26.99 -16.09
CA ARG A 40 -1.25 25.67 -16.59
C ARG A 40 -0.20 25.79 -17.70
N HIS A 41 -0.41 26.69 -18.67
CA HIS A 41 0.53 26.92 -19.76
C HIS A 41 1.91 27.34 -19.25
N TYR A 42 1.97 28.33 -18.35
CA TYR A 42 3.23 28.74 -17.74
C TYR A 42 3.83 27.62 -16.87
N CYS A 43 3.01 26.77 -16.23
CA CYS A 43 3.49 25.57 -15.54
C CYS A 43 4.14 24.53 -16.47
N GLU A 44 3.54 24.29 -17.63
CA GLU A 44 4.03 23.33 -18.62
C GLU A 44 5.32 23.82 -19.30
N SER A 45 5.45 25.14 -19.47
CA SER A 45 6.67 25.77 -20.01
C SER A 45 7.86 25.81 -19.03
N GLY A 46 7.64 25.51 -17.75
CA GLY A 46 8.67 25.59 -16.70
C GLY A 46 8.92 27.01 -16.17
N GLU A 47 8.29 28.03 -16.77
CA GLU A 47 8.30 29.42 -16.29
C GLU A 47 7.53 29.60 -14.97
N LEU A 48 6.72 28.61 -14.58
CA LEU A 48 6.01 28.56 -13.31
C LEU A 48 6.09 27.13 -12.71
N THR A 49 6.28 26.98 -11.41
CA THR A 49 6.15 25.69 -10.69
C THR A 49 4.82 25.64 -9.94
N ARG A 50 4.14 24.50 -10.01
CA ARG A 50 2.80 24.35 -9.45
C ARG A 50 2.80 24.44 -7.92
N VAL A 51 2.08 25.42 -7.33
CA VAL A 51 1.92 25.58 -5.87
C VAL A 51 0.44 25.62 -5.39
N GLY A 52 -0.37 24.63 -5.80
CA GLY A 52 -1.74 24.43 -5.28
C GLY A 52 -2.76 25.48 -5.74
N HIS A 53 -4.02 25.39 -5.29
CA HIS A 53 -5.02 26.41 -5.58
C HIS A 53 -4.85 27.59 -4.62
N GLY A 54 -3.83 28.39 -4.90
CA GLY A 54 -3.57 29.56 -4.10
C GLY A 54 -2.31 30.29 -4.47
N ILE A 55 -1.20 29.63 -4.80
CA ILE A 55 0.11 30.27 -5.05
C ILE A 55 0.80 29.51 -6.21
N TYR A 56 1.66 30.12 -7.03
CA TYR A 56 2.40 29.39 -8.09
C TYR A 56 3.85 29.89 -8.26
N GLY A 57 4.84 28.98 -8.05
CA GLY A 57 6.31 29.09 -7.99
C GLY A 57 7.06 29.47 -9.29
N ILE A 58 8.40 29.69 -9.32
CA ILE A 58 9.31 29.47 -10.49
C ILE A 58 10.46 28.52 -10.07
N GLY A 59 10.96 27.70 -11.00
CA GLY A 59 11.85 26.54 -10.80
C GLY A 59 13.14 26.66 -9.94
N THR A 60 13.61 25.48 -9.51
CA THR A 60 14.76 25.13 -8.64
C THR A 60 14.86 25.72 -7.23
N ALA A 61 13.81 26.35 -6.71
CA ALA A 61 13.82 26.78 -5.31
C ALA A 61 13.70 25.59 -4.34
N LYS A 62 14.59 25.54 -3.35
CA LYS A 62 14.39 24.71 -2.16
C LYS A 62 13.17 25.29 -1.44
N VAL A 63 12.28 24.44 -0.93
CA VAL A 63 11.08 24.92 -0.20
C VAL A 63 11.44 25.78 1.01
N PHE A 64 12.66 25.62 1.51
CA PHE A 64 13.30 26.47 2.51
C PHE A 64 13.31 27.97 2.15
N ASP A 65 13.37 28.30 0.86
CA ASP A 65 13.53 29.68 0.38
C ASP A 65 12.18 30.40 0.19
N ILE A 66 11.05 29.68 0.21
CA ILE A 66 9.72 30.23 -0.13
C ILE A 66 8.79 30.34 1.10
N VAL A 67 9.00 29.53 2.14
CA VAL A 67 8.04 29.41 3.27
C VAL A 67 8.59 29.64 4.71
N PRO A 68 9.65 30.45 4.98
CA PRO A 68 10.04 30.77 6.37
C PRO A 68 9.01 31.58 7.15
N GLU A 69 8.26 32.47 6.50
CA GLU A 69 7.43 33.47 7.19
C GLU A 69 6.02 32.99 7.56
N VAL A 70 5.56 31.90 6.93
CA VAL A 70 4.17 31.40 7.06
C VAL A 70 4.06 30.31 8.13
N MET A 71 5.07 29.45 8.27
CA MET A 71 5.04 28.30 9.18
C MET A 71 4.97 28.68 10.67
N PRO A 72 5.70 29.71 11.16
CA PRO A 72 5.56 30.16 12.55
C PRO A 72 4.16 30.71 12.87
N LYS A 73 3.51 31.37 11.90
CA LYS A 73 2.14 31.89 12.03
C LYS A 73 1.07 30.78 12.05
N LEU A 74 1.43 29.56 11.64
CA LEU A 74 0.61 28.35 11.70
C LEU A 74 0.87 27.50 12.95
N GLY A 75 1.82 27.91 13.80
CA GLY A 75 2.21 27.16 15.00
C GLY A 75 3.08 25.93 14.72
N TYR A 76 3.78 25.88 13.58
CA TYR A 76 4.66 24.77 13.22
C TYR A 76 6.13 25.22 13.16
N ARG A 77 7.03 24.38 13.65
CA ARG A 77 8.48 24.52 13.48
C ARG A 77 9.01 23.45 12.52
N ILE A 78 9.78 23.86 11.52
CA ILE A 78 10.51 22.94 10.62
C ILE A 78 11.88 22.69 11.26
N LEU A 79 12.26 21.42 11.45
CA LEU A 79 13.54 21.08 12.04
C LEU A 79 14.71 21.43 11.09
N PRO A 80 15.87 21.86 11.61
CA PRO A 80 17.05 22.13 10.79
C PRO A 80 17.47 20.89 9.98
N GLY A 81 17.65 21.05 8.66
CA GLY A 81 18.07 19.97 7.76
C GLY A 81 16.92 19.19 7.09
N GLU A 82 15.68 19.34 7.55
CA GLU A 82 14.51 18.68 6.96
C GLU A 82 14.00 19.38 5.69
N ARG A 83 13.67 18.61 4.65
CA ARG A 83 13.13 19.13 3.38
C ARG A 83 11.60 19.05 3.38
N ALA A 84 10.91 20.10 3.83
CA ALA A 84 9.46 20.17 3.69
C ALA A 84 9.06 20.40 2.21
N ARG A 85 7.95 19.83 1.74
CA ARG A 85 7.29 20.20 0.47
C ARG A 85 5.79 20.36 0.73
N GLY A 86 5.37 21.51 1.25
CA GLY A 86 3.99 21.73 1.68
C GLY A 86 3.26 22.83 0.90
N TYR A 87 1.94 22.70 0.79
CA TYR A 87 1.02 23.70 0.23
C TYR A 87 -0.05 24.04 1.26
N SER A 88 -0.43 25.31 1.39
CA SER A 88 -1.52 25.75 2.27
C SER A 88 -2.41 26.79 1.58
N GLN A 89 -3.70 26.81 1.92
CA GLN A 89 -4.66 27.80 1.46
C GLN A 89 -5.19 28.59 2.66
N LYS A 90 -5.21 29.93 2.56
CA LYS A 90 -5.87 30.80 3.53
C LYS A 90 -7.36 30.88 3.17
N SER A 91 -8.23 30.33 4.02
CA SER A 91 -9.68 30.51 3.87
C SER A 91 -10.15 31.51 4.93
N GLY A 92 -10.21 32.80 4.59
CA GLY A 92 -10.86 33.87 5.38
C GLY A 92 -10.70 33.81 6.92
N GLY A 93 -9.85 34.68 7.48
CA GLY A 93 -9.53 34.73 8.92
C GLY A 93 -8.19 34.07 9.27
N ALA A 94 -7.97 33.79 10.56
CA ALA A 94 -6.74 33.18 11.10
C ALA A 94 -6.64 31.65 10.92
N VAL A 95 -7.62 31.04 10.25
CA VAL A 95 -7.70 29.58 10.09
C VAL A 95 -7.25 29.18 8.69
N TRP A 96 -6.28 28.26 8.62
CA TRP A 96 -5.79 27.70 7.36
C TRP A 96 -6.40 26.32 7.12
N ARG A 97 -6.81 26.05 5.88
CA ARG A 97 -7.38 24.75 5.48
C ARG A 97 -6.55 24.16 4.35
N LEU A 98 -6.23 22.87 4.47
CA LEU A 98 -5.67 22.07 3.38
C LEU A 98 -6.79 21.70 2.40
N ASP A 99 -6.75 22.24 1.18
CA ASP A 99 -7.71 21.92 0.12
C ASP A 99 -7.58 20.46 -0.37
N ARG A 100 -8.61 19.97 -1.07
CA ARG A 100 -8.70 18.57 -1.52
C ARG A 100 -7.58 18.19 -2.52
N PRO A 101 -7.20 19.04 -3.49
CA PRO A 101 -6.01 18.83 -4.32
C PRO A 101 -4.67 18.79 -3.56
N CYS A 102 -4.49 19.63 -2.54
CA CYS A 102 -3.28 19.70 -1.71
C CYS A 102 -3.17 18.50 -0.77
N ARG A 103 -4.28 18.05 -0.17
CA ARG A 103 -4.31 16.76 0.54
C ARG A 103 -3.95 15.60 -0.38
N ARG A 104 -4.46 15.60 -1.61
CA ARG A 104 -4.07 14.63 -2.64
C ARG A 104 -2.59 14.74 -2.94
N LEU A 105 -2.01 15.93 -3.08
CA LEU A 105 -0.61 16.13 -3.43
C LEU A 105 0.37 15.80 -2.30
N ILE A 106 0.02 16.10 -1.05
CA ILE A 106 0.78 15.72 0.16
C ILE A 106 0.76 14.20 0.33
N ARG A 107 -0.42 13.57 0.14
CA ARG A 107 -0.53 12.12 0.02
C ARG A 107 0.26 11.59 -1.18
N LYS A 108 0.27 12.33 -2.29
CA LYS A 108 0.92 12.00 -3.57
C LYS A 108 2.43 12.34 -3.63
N ARG A 109 3.09 12.79 -2.56
CA ARG A 109 4.54 13.10 -2.62
C ARG A 109 5.30 12.74 -1.35
N GLY A 110 4.68 11.98 -0.44
CA GLY A 110 5.38 11.46 0.74
C GLY A 110 6.13 12.52 1.52
N VAL A 111 5.50 13.67 1.77
CA VAL A 111 6.16 14.77 2.48
C VAL A 111 6.24 14.39 3.95
N GLN A 112 7.31 13.67 4.32
CA GLN A 112 7.75 13.51 5.69
C GLN A 112 8.35 14.84 6.14
N ALA A 113 7.50 15.82 6.44
CA ALA A 113 7.90 16.85 7.37
C ALA A 113 7.37 16.39 8.73
N MET A 114 8.28 16.12 9.68
CA MET A 114 7.89 16.07 11.09
C MET A 114 7.55 17.49 11.50
N PHE A 115 6.27 17.81 11.59
CA PHE A 115 5.86 19.07 12.17
C PHE A 115 5.82 18.90 13.68
N GLU A 116 6.36 19.84 14.44
CA GLU A 116 6.13 19.91 15.89
C GLU A 116 5.04 20.94 16.18
N THR A 117 4.16 20.65 17.13
CA THR A 117 3.32 21.65 17.76
C THR A 117 4.19 22.66 18.54
N PRO A 118 3.67 23.83 18.95
CA PRO A 118 4.45 24.81 19.71
C PRO A 118 5.03 24.29 21.03
N ASP A 119 4.45 23.23 21.60
CA ASP A 119 4.92 22.49 22.77
C ASP A 119 5.85 21.30 22.44
N GLY A 120 6.34 21.19 21.21
CA GLY A 120 7.37 20.23 20.81
C GLY A 120 6.86 18.81 20.55
N ARG A 121 5.55 18.61 20.37
CA ARG A 121 5.00 17.28 20.07
C ARG A 121 4.95 17.03 18.56
N PRO A 122 5.41 15.87 18.06
CA PRO A 122 5.30 15.54 16.65
C PRO A 122 3.82 15.45 16.24
N VAL A 123 3.46 16.23 15.24
CA VAL A 123 2.22 16.14 14.49
C VAL A 123 2.41 14.99 13.51
N ALA A 124 2.14 13.76 13.97
CA ALA A 124 1.80 12.69 13.05
C ALA A 124 0.76 13.24 12.09
N SER A 125 0.84 12.92 10.79
CA SER A 125 -0.16 13.32 9.81
C SER A 125 -1.52 12.85 10.32
N ARG A 126 -2.23 13.68 11.08
CA ARG A 126 -3.61 13.47 11.43
C ARG A 126 -4.29 13.58 10.09
N GLN A 127 -4.50 12.44 9.42
CA GLN A 127 -5.67 12.30 8.61
C GLN A 127 -6.77 12.95 9.44
N GLN A 128 -7.42 14.01 8.94
CA GLN A 128 -8.81 14.23 9.31
C GLN A 128 -9.57 13.01 8.79
N GLY A 129 -9.28 11.84 9.36
CA GLY A 129 -10.11 10.68 9.31
C GLY A 129 -11.31 11.08 10.12
N VAL A 130 -12.47 10.85 9.56
CA VAL A 130 -13.64 10.53 10.38
C VAL A 130 -13.11 9.61 11.50
N ALA A 131 -13.30 10.00 12.76
CA ALA A 131 -12.87 9.18 13.88
C ALA A 131 -13.54 7.82 13.70
N MET A 132 -12.76 6.84 13.24
CA MET A 132 -13.29 5.53 12.88
C MET A 132 -13.55 4.80 14.18
N ASN A 133 -14.78 4.39 14.43
CA ASN A 133 -15.05 3.40 15.46
C ASN A 133 -14.59 2.04 14.93
N PRO A 134 -13.52 1.43 15.46
CA PRO A 134 -13.03 0.15 14.97
C PRO A 134 -14.05 -0.98 15.20
N GLN A 135 -14.98 -0.83 16.14
CA GLN A 135 -15.96 -1.86 16.50
C GLN A 135 -17.22 -1.86 15.60
N GLU A 136 -17.36 -0.87 14.73
CA GLU A 136 -18.47 -0.76 13.77
C GLU A 136 -18.00 -1.01 12.34
N PRO A 137 -18.88 -1.46 11.44
CA PRO A 137 -18.56 -1.53 10.02
C PRO A 137 -18.30 -0.11 9.47
N PRO A 138 -17.50 0.04 8.40
CA PRO A 138 -17.29 1.35 7.81
C PRO A 138 -18.59 1.98 7.31
N THR A 139 -18.75 3.28 7.57
CA THR A 139 -19.88 4.03 7.04
C THR A 139 -19.72 4.30 5.55
N ARG A 140 -20.82 4.54 4.84
CA ARG A 140 -20.78 4.92 3.41
C ARG A 140 -19.84 6.10 3.16
N ARG A 141 -19.83 7.10 4.04
CA ARG A 141 -18.96 8.27 3.94
C ARG A 141 -17.48 7.92 4.05
N GLU A 142 -17.13 7.00 4.96
CA GLU A 142 -15.75 6.50 5.09
C GLU A 142 -15.33 5.72 3.85
N ILE A 143 -16.22 4.89 3.32
CA ILE A 143 -16.01 4.11 2.10
C ILE A 143 -15.80 5.04 0.90
N GLU A 144 -16.65 6.05 0.69
CA GLU A 144 -16.50 7.04 -0.38
C GLU A 144 -15.19 7.83 -0.25
N ALA A 145 -14.86 8.26 0.97
CA ALA A 145 -13.61 8.98 1.23
C ALA A 145 -12.38 8.12 0.92
N HIS A 146 -12.43 6.83 1.23
CA HIS A 146 -11.39 5.84 0.95
C HIS A 146 -11.34 5.50 -0.54
N PHE A 147 -12.49 5.25 -1.18
CA PHE A 147 -12.63 4.97 -2.61
C PHE A 147 -11.97 6.03 -3.49
N HIS A 148 -12.13 7.31 -3.14
CA HIS A 148 -11.51 8.42 -3.85
C HIS A 148 -9.99 8.56 -3.66
N THR A 149 -9.37 7.70 -2.86
CA THR A 149 -7.91 7.60 -2.75
C THR A 149 -7.30 6.77 -3.87
N PHE A 150 -8.08 5.99 -4.60
CA PHE A 150 -7.59 5.09 -5.65
C PHE A 150 -7.69 5.72 -7.03
N GLU A 151 -6.71 5.45 -7.89
CA GLU A 151 -6.74 5.92 -9.29
C GLU A 151 -7.51 4.98 -10.22
N ARG A 152 -7.67 3.68 -9.86
CA ARG A 152 -8.36 2.67 -10.69
C ARG A 152 -9.25 1.70 -9.92
N CYS A 153 -9.67 2.04 -8.70
CA CYS A 153 -10.70 1.25 -8.04
C CYS A 153 -12.04 1.56 -8.71
N HIS A 154 -12.66 0.56 -9.35
CA HIS A 154 -13.96 0.73 -10.01
C HIS A 154 -15.15 0.26 -9.16
N SER A 155 -14.89 -0.39 -8.02
CA SER A 155 -15.93 -0.93 -7.13
C SER A 155 -15.82 -0.33 -5.73
N PRO A 156 -16.82 0.47 -5.28
CA PRO A 156 -16.91 0.91 -3.90
C PRO A 156 -16.90 -0.23 -2.87
N ALA A 157 -17.42 -1.41 -3.23
CA ALA A 157 -17.41 -2.59 -2.37
C ALA A 157 -16.00 -3.11 -2.10
N ARG A 158 -15.08 -3.00 -3.07
CA ARG A 158 -13.67 -3.34 -2.84
C ARG A 158 -12.97 -2.32 -1.95
N ALA A 159 -13.30 -1.03 -2.09
CA ALA A 159 -12.81 -0.02 -1.16
C ALA A 159 -13.35 -0.26 0.27
N GLU A 160 -14.62 -0.65 0.42
CA GLU A 160 -15.17 -1.10 1.70
C GLU A 160 -14.35 -2.27 2.27
N LYS A 161 -14.12 -3.31 1.46
CA LYS A 161 -13.37 -4.50 1.87
C LYS A 161 -11.93 -4.17 2.28
N ASP A 162 -11.21 -3.35 1.50
CA ASP A 162 -9.85 -2.90 1.84
C ASP A 162 -9.84 -2.11 3.17
N LEU A 163 -10.84 -1.24 3.39
CA LEU A 163 -10.96 -0.51 4.65
C LEU A 163 -11.20 -1.44 5.84
N ILE A 164 -12.02 -2.48 5.67
CA ILE A 164 -12.24 -3.52 6.68
C ILE A 164 -10.96 -4.31 6.93
N VAL A 165 -10.23 -4.72 5.88
CA VAL A 165 -8.93 -5.41 6.01
C VAL A 165 -7.94 -4.54 6.80
N ARG A 166 -7.88 -3.23 6.53
CA ARG A 166 -7.02 -2.30 7.28
C ARG A 166 -7.44 -2.14 8.74
N ARG A 167 -8.74 -2.10 9.04
CA ARG A 167 -9.23 -2.14 10.44
C ARG A 167 -8.86 -3.44 11.12
N ALA A 168 -8.97 -4.56 10.40
CA ALA A 168 -8.59 -5.86 10.89
C ALA A 168 -7.09 -5.95 11.21
N MET A 169 -6.24 -5.39 10.36
CA MET A 169 -4.81 -5.26 10.64
C MET A 169 -4.54 -4.50 11.94
N VAL A 170 -5.17 -3.33 12.14
CA VAL A 170 -4.99 -2.54 13.38
C VAL A 170 -5.43 -3.33 14.62
N ALA A 171 -6.54 -4.08 14.53
CA ALA A 171 -6.97 -4.96 15.62
C ALA A 171 -5.96 -6.08 15.88
N MET A 172 -5.43 -6.71 14.83
CA MET A 172 -4.43 -7.77 14.91
C MET A 172 -3.10 -7.27 15.47
N GLU A 173 -2.69 -6.03 15.17
CA GLU A 173 -1.49 -5.41 15.72
C GLU A 173 -1.50 -5.35 17.24
N ARG A 174 -2.68 -5.36 17.87
CA ARG A 174 -2.87 -5.34 19.33
C ARG A 174 -2.95 -6.73 19.96
N PHE A 175 -3.01 -7.79 19.17
CA PHE A 175 -3.02 -9.15 19.71
C PHE A 175 -1.71 -9.41 20.46
N ARG A 176 -1.83 -9.98 21.66
CA ARG A 176 -0.71 -10.42 22.49
C ARG A 176 -0.93 -11.87 22.89
N SER A 177 0.12 -12.66 22.82
CA SER A 177 0.14 -14.04 23.27
C SER A 177 1.45 -14.27 24.00
N GLU A 178 1.41 -14.97 25.13
CA GLU A 178 2.61 -15.37 25.87
C GLU A 178 3.37 -16.49 25.14
N ARG A 179 2.70 -17.20 24.23
CA ARG A 179 3.21 -18.42 23.56
C ARG A 179 3.54 -18.23 22.08
N ALA A 180 3.26 -17.05 21.53
CA ALA A 180 3.52 -16.78 20.12
C ALA A 180 3.69 -15.28 19.84
N THR A 181 4.53 -14.99 18.85
CA THR A 181 4.68 -13.65 18.27
C THR A 181 3.87 -13.54 16.98
N LEU A 182 3.03 -12.51 16.85
CA LEU A 182 2.30 -12.24 15.59
C LEU A 182 3.20 -11.48 14.60
N ALA A 183 3.19 -11.92 13.35
CA ALA A 183 3.72 -11.19 12.21
C ALA A 183 2.71 -11.22 11.04
N ILE A 184 2.63 -10.14 10.28
CA ILE A 184 1.80 -10.09 9.05
C ILE A 184 2.65 -10.50 7.85
N GLU A 185 2.06 -11.28 6.95
CA GLU A 185 2.68 -11.85 5.76
C GLU A 185 1.94 -11.44 4.47
N GLY A 186 2.42 -11.95 3.34
CA GLY A 186 1.64 -12.10 2.12
C GLY A 186 1.49 -10.82 1.34
N GLY A 187 0.45 -10.76 0.50
CA GLY A 187 0.18 -9.56 -0.31
C GLY A 187 -0.07 -8.33 0.56
N THR A 188 -0.71 -8.53 1.71
CA THR A 188 -1.08 -7.45 2.63
C THR A 188 0.15 -6.82 3.28
N ALA A 189 1.14 -7.62 3.71
CA ALA A 189 2.41 -7.08 4.22
C ALA A 189 3.15 -6.23 3.18
N LEU A 190 3.18 -6.72 1.94
CA LEU A 190 3.87 -6.06 0.83
C LEU A 190 3.28 -4.70 0.48
N VAL A 191 1.95 -4.56 0.56
CA VAL A 191 1.25 -3.30 0.29
C VAL A 191 1.37 -2.35 1.48
N ALA A 192 1.02 -2.81 2.68
CA ALA A 192 0.77 -1.92 3.81
C ALA A 192 2.06 -1.48 4.53
N TYR A 193 3.04 -2.37 4.65
CA TYR A 193 4.24 -2.13 5.46
C TYR A 193 5.50 -1.98 4.62
N HIS A 194 5.75 -2.93 3.71
CA HIS A 194 6.93 -2.87 2.84
C HIS A 194 6.78 -1.87 1.69
N ARG A 195 5.53 -1.57 1.30
CA ARG A 195 5.18 -0.66 0.19
C ARG A 195 5.86 -1.04 -1.13
N LEU A 196 6.04 -2.34 -1.35
CA LEU A 196 6.68 -2.89 -2.55
C LEU A 196 5.69 -3.14 -3.68
N THR A 197 4.39 -3.20 -3.38
CA THR A 197 3.33 -3.42 -4.36
C THR A 197 2.17 -2.46 -4.10
N THR A 198 1.39 -2.21 -5.14
CA THR A 198 0.44 -1.08 -5.22
C THR A 198 -1.00 -1.51 -5.45
N ARG A 199 -1.22 -2.83 -5.58
CA ARG A 199 -2.56 -3.44 -5.71
C ARG A 199 -3.26 -3.58 -4.37
N PHE A 200 -4.58 -3.75 -4.37
CA PHE A 200 -5.29 -4.20 -3.17
C PHE A 200 -4.88 -5.59 -2.72
N SER A 201 -5.02 -5.85 -1.42
CA SER A 201 -5.01 -7.19 -0.85
C SER A 201 -6.28 -7.38 -0.03
N GLU A 202 -7.03 -8.42 -0.38
CA GLU A 202 -8.35 -8.71 0.21
C GLU A 202 -8.30 -9.77 1.32
N ASP A 203 -7.20 -10.51 1.37
CA ASP A 203 -6.95 -11.60 2.31
C ASP A 203 -6.01 -11.12 3.43
N LEU A 204 -6.06 -11.77 4.58
CA LEU A 204 -5.16 -11.54 5.71
C LEU A 204 -4.30 -12.78 5.93
N ASP A 205 -3.03 -12.67 5.58
CA ASP A 205 -2.03 -13.72 5.80
C ASP A 205 -1.26 -13.39 7.09
N ILE A 206 -1.41 -14.24 8.11
CA ILE A 206 -0.87 -14.05 9.45
C ILE A 206 0.05 -15.20 9.79
N ARG A 207 1.19 -14.89 10.40
CA ARG A 207 2.07 -15.87 11.00
C ARG A 207 2.08 -15.69 12.52
N LEU A 208 1.69 -16.72 13.25
CA LEU A 208 1.85 -16.80 14.69
C LEU A 208 3.05 -17.69 14.96
N ILE A 209 4.19 -17.05 15.22
CA ILE A 209 5.47 -17.71 15.42
C ILE A 209 5.50 -18.25 16.85
N PRO A 210 5.41 -19.58 17.05
CA PRO A 210 5.40 -20.14 18.40
C PRO A 210 6.73 -19.86 19.10
N ASP A 211 6.70 -19.75 20.43
CA ASP A 211 7.92 -19.68 21.21
C ASP A 211 8.68 -21.03 21.21
N GLU A 212 9.93 -20.99 21.68
CA GLU A 212 10.77 -22.19 21.79
C GLU A 212 10.16 -23.25 22.73
N ALA A 213 9.38 -22.84 23.73
CA ALA A 213 8.74 -23.77 24.64
C ALA A 213 7.68 -24.63 23.93
N VAL A 214 6.90 -24.03 23.02
CA VAL A 214 5.94 -24.75 22.17
C VAL A 214 6.64 -25.67 21.18
N HIS A 215 7.79 -25.25 20.64
CA HIS A 215 8.56 -26.09 19.71
C HIS A 215 9.13 -27.36 20.35
N ARG A 216 9.47 -27.31 21.64
CA ARG A 216 9.98 -28.44 22.44
C ARG A 216 8.91 -29.45 22.87
N LEU A 217 7.63 -29.15 22.69
CA LEU A 217 6.53 -30.07 23.00
C LEU A 217 6.49 -31.27 22.05
N GLY A 218 5.91 -32.38 22.52
CA GLY A 218 5.59 -33.52 21.65
C GLY A 218 4.57 -33.14 20.56
N THR A 219 4.48 -33.93 19.49
CA THR A 219 3.63 -33.61 18.32
C THR A 219 2.16 -33.32 18.68
N GLU A 220 1.57 -34.12 19.57
CA GLU A 220 0.17 -33.94 19.98
C GLU A 220 -0.03 -32.70 20.85
N GLU A 221 0.82 -32.52 21.85
CA GLU A 221 0.82 -31.36 22.75
C GLU A 221 1.08 -30.06 21.98
N ARG A 222 2.01 -30.08 21.02
CA ARG A 222 2.27 -28.97 20.12
C ARG A 222 1.05 -28.65 19.27
N SER A 223 0.42 -29.65 18.64
CA SER A 223 -0.82 -29.44 17.88
C SER A 223 -1.93 -28.82 18.74
N ALA A 224 -2.09 -29.26 19.98
CA ALA A 224 -3.05 -28.69 20.92
C ALA A 224 -2.71 -27.22 21.26
N ALA A 225 -1.45 -26.92 21.57
CA ALA A 225 -0.98 -25.57 21.82
C ALA A 225 -1.22 -24.61 20.64
N LEU A 226 -0.92 -25.05 19.41
CA LEU A 226 -1.14 -24.23 18.22
C LEU A 226 -2.64 -23.97 17.97
N LYS A 227 -3.51 -24.96 18.23
CA LYS A 227 -4.98 -24.77 18.19
C LYS A 227 -5.42 -23.73 19.19
N GLU A 228 -4.94 -23.81 20.43
CA GLU A 228 -5.25 -22.86 21.49
C GLU A 228 -4.83 -21.43 21.11
N ILE A 229 -3.59 -21.24 20.65
CA ILE A 229 -3.07 -19.95 20.17
C ILE A 229 -3.96 -19.39 19.04
N GLY A 230 -4.33 -20.24 18.07
CA GLY A 230 -5.21 -19.85 16.96
C GLY A 230 -6.63 -19.48 17.42
N GLN A 231 -7.20 -20.17 18.40
CA GLN A 231 -8.49 -19.80 18.98
C GLN A 231 -8.43 -18.50 19.77
N ALA A 232 -7.36 -18.28 20.54
CA ALA A 232 -7.15 -17.02 21.26
C ALA A 232 -7.06 -15.84 20.27
N PHE A 233 -6.32 -16.01 19.17
CA PHE A 233 -6.26 -15.04 18.09
C PHE A 233 -7.65 -14.77 17.47
N LYS A 234 -8.40 -15.83 17.14
CA LYS A 234 -9.76 -15.70 16.59
C LYS A 234 -10.70 -14.95 17.54
N ALA A 235 -10.63 -15.23 18.84
CA ALA A 235 -11.43 -14.57 19.86
C ALA A 235 -11.07 -13.08 19.98
N HIS A 236 -9.78 -12.75 19.96
CA HIS A 236 -9.29 -11.37 19.95
C HIS A 236 -9.83 -10.58 18.75
N VAL A 237 -9.73 -11.13 17.53
CA VAL A 237 -10.26 -10.48 16.32
C VAL A 237 -11.76 -10.21 16.45
N HIS A 238 -12.53 -11.15 17.01
CA HIS A 238 -13.97 -10.98 17.21
C HIS A 238 -14.30 -9.92 18.28
N ALA A 239 -13.50 -9.84 19.35
CA ALA A 239 -13.68 -8.85 20.40
C ALA A 239 -13.39 -7.41 19.91
N GLU A 240 -12.32 -7.24 19.12
CA GLU A 240 -11.96 -5.93 18.55
C GLU A 240 -12.88 -5.51 17.38
N LEU A 241 -13.45 -6.48 16.65
CA LEU A 241 -14.26 -6.27 15.44
C LEU A 241 -15.56 -7.09 15.50
N PRO A 242 -16.49 -6.79 16.43
CA PRO A 242 -17.70 -7.58 16.63
C PRO A 242 -18.63 -7.62 15.42
N PHE A 243 -18.50 -6.67 14.48
CA PHE A 243 -19.24 -6.69 13.21
C PHE A 243 -18.76 -7.76 12.23
N LEU A 244 -17.55 -8.32 12.42
CA LEU A 244 -17.05 -9.47 11.66
C LEU A 244 -17.61 -10.77 12.24
N GLN A 245 -18.55 -11.37 11.52
CA GLN A 245 -19.25 -12.58 11.93
C GLN A 245 -18.49 -13.83 11.50
N PRO A 246 -17.96 -14.66 12.43
CA PRO A 246 -17.22 -15.86 12.06
C PRO A 246 -18.15 -16.89 11.39
N THR A 247 -17.65 -17.56 10.36
CA THR A 247 -18.40 -18.59 9.62
C THR A 247 -17.92 -20.01 9.97
N ARG A 248 -18.71 -21.01 9.59
CA ARG A 248 -18.33 -22.44 9.68
C ARG A 248 -17.42 -22.91 8.54
N LYS A 249 -17.11 -22.05 7.56
CA LYS A 249 -16.27 -22.40 6.40
C LYS A 249 -14.77 -22.41 6.72
N GLY A 250 -14.38 -21.92 7.90
CA GLY A 250 -13.01 -22.02 8.38
C GLY A 250 -12.55 -23.47 8.56
N ARG A 251 -11.24 -23.71 8.47
CA ARG A 251 -10.65 -25.04 8.56
C ARG A 251 -9.37 -25.00 9.38
N ILE A 252 -9.16 -26.01 10.23
CA ILE A 252 -7.91 -26.21 10.96
C ILE A 252 -7.30 -27.51 10.43
N ARG A 253 -6.04 -27.48 9.96
CA ARG A 253 -5.33 -28.71 9.58
C ARG A 253 -5.10 -29.59 10.81
N ARG A 254 -4.93 -30.90 10.61
CA ARG A 254 -4.76 -31.87 11.70
C ARG A 254 -3.58 -31.51 12.62
N ASP A 255 -2.48 -31.09 12.03
CA ASP A 255 -1.24 -30.63 12.70
C ASP A 255 -1.35 -29.22 13.30
N ALA A 256 -2.44 -28.50 13.03
CA ALA A 256 -2.70 -27.11 13.42
C ALA A 256 -1.71 -26.07 12.87
N LEU A 257 -0.81 -26.47 11.96
CA LEU A 257 0.18 -25.57 11.36
C LEU A 257 -0.45 -24.51 10.45
N LEU A 258 -1.64 -24.81 9.90
CA LEU A 258 -2.46 -23.88 9.14
C LEU A 258 -3.88 -23.88 9.68
N GLN A 259 -4.39 -22.68 9.96
CA GLN A 259 -5.75 -22.43 10.38
C GLN A 259 -6.35 -21.33 9.50
N THR A 260 -7.52 -21.57 8.94
CA THR A 260 -8.24 -20.61 8.12
C THR A 260 -9.49 -20.17 8.88
N PHE A 261 -9.62 -18.87 9.11
CA PHE A 261 -10.81 -18.24 9.64
C PHE A 261 -11.47 -17.41 8.54
N ILE A 262 -12.78 -17.57 8.38
CA ILE A 262 -13.55 -16.80 7.38
C ILE A 262 -14.62 -16.03 8.14
N TYR A 263 -14.61 -14.72 7.97
CA TYR A 263 -15.56 -13.79 8.57
C TYR A 263 -16.44 -13.19 7.50
N ASN A 264 -17.73 -13.06 7.76
CA ASN A 264 -18.66 -12.30 6.92
C ASN A 264 -18.92 -10.94 7.57
N TYR A 265 -19.30 -9.95 6.77
CA TYR A 265 -19.81 -8.68 7.26
C TYR A 265 -21.01 -8.24 6.43
N ARG A 266 -21.84 -7.36 6.99
CA ARG A 266 -22.92 -6.73 6.25
C ARG A 266 -22.34 -5.58 5.43
N SER A 267 -22.25 -5.76 4.11
CA SER A 267 -21.78 -4.70 3.22
C SER A 267 -22.75 -3.50 3.18
N VAL A 268 -22.18 -2.31 3.19
CA VAL A 268 -22.88 -1.02 3.05
C VAL A 268 -23.06 -0.63 1.57
N VAL A 269 -22.20 -1.17 0.71
CA VAL A 269 -22.20 -0.98 -0.75
C VAL A 269 -22.16 -2.34 -1.44
N PRO A 270 -23.26 -3.11 -1.43
CA PRO A 270 -23.28 -4.46 -1.96
C PRO A 270 -22.93 -4.47 -3.45
N ASP A 271 -22.16 -5.48 -3.85
CA ASP A 271 -21.68 -5.72 -5.21
C ASP A 271 -21.60 -7.24 -5.42
N GLU A 272 -22.27 -7.74 -6.45
CA GLU A 272 -22.36 -9.18 -6.73
C GLU A 272 -20.99 -9.80 -7.09
N GLU A 273 -20.05 -8.99 -7.57
CA GLU A 273 -18.70 -9.44 -7.90
C GLU A 273 -17.74 -9.44 -6.70
N VAL A 274 -18.20 -8.94 -5.54
CA VAL A 274 -17.38 -8.77 -4.34
C VAL A 274 -17.99 -9.52 -3.18
N VAL A 275 -17.32 -10.62 -2.79
CA VAL A 275 -17.72 -11.39 -1.61
C VAL A 275 -17.49 -10.54 -0.36
N ALA A 276 -18.58 -10.24 0.35
CA ALA A 276 -18.60 -9.54 1.64
C ALA A 276 -18.10 -10.43 2.80
N GLY A 277 -16.83 -10.83 2.70
CA GLY A 277 -16.16 -11.59 3.72
C GLY A 277 -14.64 -11.42 3.67
N VAL A 278 -14.00 -11.64 4.80
CA VAL A 278 -12.55 -11.56 4.98
C VAL A 278 -12.05 -12.96 5.32
N LYS A 279 -11.08 -13.43 4.53
CA LYS A 279 -10.36 -14.67 4.79
C LYS A 279 -9.08 -14.34 5.55
N CYS A 280 -8.89 -14.97 6.69
CA CYS A 280 -7.68 -14.89 7.48
C CYS A 280 -7.01 -16.27 7.52
N GLU A 281 -5.81 -16.39 6.98
CA GLU A 281 -4.97 -17.58 7.10
C GLU A 281 -3.93 -17.35 8.19
N VAL A 282 -3.85 -18.29 9.12
CA VAL A 282 -2.94 -18.27 10.27
C VAL A 282 -2.00 -19.45 10.16
N VAL A 283 -0.72 -19.15 10.01
CA VAL A 283 0.37 -20.12 9.82
C VAL A 283 1.26 -20.14 11.06
N HIS A 284 1.69 -21.33 11.49
CA HIS A 284 2.54 -21.54 12.68
C HIS A 284 3.89 -22.19 12.33
N ILE A 285 4.39 -21.94 11.12
CA ILE A 285 5.64 -22.51 10.61
C ILE A 285 6.82 -21.63 11.08
N PRO A 286 7.96 -22.24 11.45
CA PRO A 286 9.18 -21.49 11.78
C PRO A 286 9.57 -20.49 10.69
N LEU A 287 10.20 -19.40 11.11
CA LEU A 287 10.72 -18.40 10.20
C LEU A 287 12.00 -18.89 9.51
N MET A 288 12.13 -18.61 8.22
CA MET A 288 13.40 -18.74 7.51
C MET A 288 14.24 -17.48 7.64
N MET A 289 13.59 -16.33 7.79
CA MET A 289 14.22 -15.02 7.89
C MET A 289 13.75 -14.29 9.16
N PRO A 290 14.60 -13.45 9.78
CA PRO A 290 14.15 -12.58 10.87
C PRO A 290 12.96 -11.70 10.44
N THR A 291 12.02 -11.46 11.35
CA THR A 291 10.93 -10.50 11.10
C THR A 291 11.49 -9.09 10.94
N VAL A 292 10.80 -8.26 10.16
CA VAL A 292 11.09 -6.83 10.00
C VAL A 292 10.14 -6.02 10.87
N GLU A 293 10.67 -5.06 11.63
CA GLU A 293 9.86 -4.12 12.41
C GLU A 293 9.46 -2.89 11.57
N HIS A 294 8.19 -2.50 11.65
CA HIS A 294 7.64 -1.32 11.01
C HIS A 294 6.89 -0.44 12.01
N ALA A 295 6.65 0.82 11.65
CA ALA A 295 5.58 1.57 12.29
C ALA A 295 4.23 0.98 11.84
N GLY A 296 3.47 0.47 12.81
CA GLY A 296 2.15 -0.11 12.62
C GLY A 296 1.12 0.92 12.19
N LEU A 297 0.02 0.45 11.61
CA LEU A 297 -1.09 1.30 11.18
C LEU A 297 -1.80 1.96 12.38
N GLY A 298 -1.79 1.29 13.54
CA GLY A 298 -2.27 1.83 14.81
C GLY A 298 -1.26 2.74 15.53
N GLY A 299 -0.05 2.91 15.00
CA GLY A 299 1.03 3.71 15.60
C GLY A 299 1.98 2.92 16.52
N GLU A 300 1.68 1.67 16.85
CA GLU A 300 2.58 0.77 17.59
C GLU A 300 3.59 0.09 16.65
N ARG A 301 4.71 -0.44 17.16
CA ARG A 301 5.64 -1.18 16.30
C ARG A 301 5.06 -2.55 15.91
N PHE A 302 5.06 -2.72 14.60
CA PHE A 302 4.58 -3.80 13.74
C PHE A 302 5.59 -4.91 13.40
N LYS A 303 5.43 -6.22 13.67
CA LYS A 303 6.30 -7.24 13.04
C LYS A 303 5.73 -7.74 11.71
N THR A 304 6.56 -7.82 10.67
CA THR A 304 6.17 -8.41 9.38
C THR A 304 7.17 -9.46 8.93
N ILE A 305 6.72 -10.36 8.06
CA ILE A 305 7.59 -11.34 7.42
C ILE A 305 8.52 -10.65 6.42
N HIS A 306 9.77 -11.10 6.39
CA HIS A 306 10.78 -10.57 5.48
C HIS A 306 10.36 -10.73 4.01
N PRO A 307 10.57 -9.73 3.13
CA PRO A 307 10.17 -9.80 1.73
C PRO A 307 10.72 -11.02 0.98
N VAL A 308 11.94 -11.47 1.30
CA VAL A 308 12.55 -12.69 0.74
C VAL A 308 11.72 -13.93 1.04
N GLU A 309 11.26 -14.08 2.28
CA GLU A 309 10.46 -15.24 2.69
C GLU A 309 9.06 -15.19 2.06
N ILE A 310 8.46 -13.98 1.97
CA ILE A 310 7.21 -13.78 1.21
C ILE A 310 7.39 -14.16 -0.26
N ALA A 311 8.52 -13.77 -0.88
CA ALA A 311 8.83 -14.11 -2.26
C ALA A 311 9.00 -15.62 -2.44
N SER A 312 9.69 -16.30 -1.52
CA SER A 312 9.83 -17.76 -1.54
C SER A 312 8.48 -18.48 -1.49
N GLY A 313 7.59 -18.13 -0.55
CA GLY A 313 6.26 -18.74 -0.49
C GLY A 313 5.42 -18.52 -1.75
N LYS A 314 5.52 -17.35 -2.38
CA LYS A 314 4.86 -17.08 -3.68
C LYS A 314 5.46 -17.88 -4.82
N TRP A 315 6.77 -18.05 -4.82
CA TRP A 315 7.48 -18.85 -5.81
C TRP A 315 7.08 -20.32 -5.73
N GLN A 316 7.13 -20.90 -4.52
CA GLN A 316 6.67 -22.26 -4.25
C GLN A 316 5.22 -22.47 -4.70
N ALA A 317 4.33 -21.49 -4.44
CA ALA A 317 2.95 -21.58 -4.89
C ALA A 317 2.83 -21.63 -6.44
N LEU A 318 3.68 -20.91 -7.18
CA LEU A 318 3.70 -20.93 -8.64
C LEU A 318 4.24 -22.27 -9.17
N THR A 319 5.40 -22.71 -8.68
CA THR A 319 6.10 -23.92 -9.17
C THR A 319 5.34 -25.20 -8.84
N THR A 320 4.57 -25.22 -7.74
CA THR A 320 3.76 -26.38 -7.36
C THR A 320 2.41 -26.48 -8.09
N ARG A 321 1.79 -25.35 -8.45
CA ARG A 321 0.40 -25.31 -8.95
C ARG A 321 0.30 -25.14 -10.46
N LEU A 322 1.10 -24.25 -11.05
CA LEU A 322 0.99 -23.94 -12.49
C LEU A 322 1.28 -25.15 -13.39
N PRO A 323 2.37 -25.91 -13.18
CA PRO A 323 2.67 -27.06 -14.04
C PRO A 323 1.62 -28.18 -13.97
N ARG A 324 0.83 -28.24 -12.89
CA ARG A 324 -0.16 -29.29 -12.68
C ARG A 324 -1.52 -28.95 -13.29
N ASN A 325 -1.97 -27.70 -13.13
CA ASN A 325 -3.31 -27.29 -13.54
C ASN A 325 -3.46 -25.75 -13.61
N ALA A 326 -2.75 -25.12 -14.56
CA ALA A 326 -2.75 -23.67 -14.76
C ALA A 326 -4.17 -23.06 -14.82
N ASP A 327 -5.07 -23.67 -15.59
CA ASP A 327 -6.43 -23.13 -15.84
C ASP A 327 -7.30 -23.09 -14.57
N SER A 328 -6.97 -23.88 -13.54
CA SER A 328 -7.69 -23.87 -12.25
C SER A 328 -7.22 -22.79 -11.28
N TYR A 329 -6.13 -22.08 -11.58
CA TYR A 329 -5.53 -21.09 -10.68
C TYR A 329 -5.26 -19.73 -11.34
N PRO A 330 -6.26 -19.10 -11.96
CA PRO A 330 -6.08 -17.80 -12.61
C PRO A 330 -5.70 -16.68 -11.62
N ASP A 331 -5.93 -16.86 -10.32
CA ASP A 331 -5.56 -15.89 -9.29
C ASP A 331 -4.05 -15.84 -9.02
N LEU A 332 -3.26 -16.80 -9.50
CA LEU A 332 -1.80 -16.82 -9.36
C LEU A 332 -1.09 -15.68 -10.10
N VAL A 333 -1.76 -14.98 -11.03
CA VAL A 333 -1.25 -13.73 -11.62
C VAL A 333 -0.84 -12.71 -10.55
N ARG A 334 -1.50 -12.74 -9.38
CA ARG A 334 -1.15 -11.85 -8.26
C ARG A 334 0.22 -12.15 -7.67
N HIS A 335 0.65 -13.42 -7.68
CA HIS A 335 1.96 -13.81 -7.20
C HIS A 335 3.04 -13.36 -8.18
N VAL A 336 2.81 -13.52 -9.48
CA VAL A 336 3.71 -13.02 -10.53
C VAL A 336 3.85 -11.50 -10.42
N HIS A 337 2.73 -10.78 -10.27
CA HIS A 337 2.73 -9.33 -10.05
C HIS A 337 3.55 -8.93 -8.82
N ASP A 338 3.32 -9.57 -7.67
CA ASP A 338 4.05 -9.25 -6.45
C ASP A 338 5.55 -9.52 -6.60
N LEU A 339 5.94 -10.67 -7.16
CA LEU A 339 7.35 -11.01 -7.37
C LEU A 339 8.04 -10.03 -8.32
N ALA A 340 7.39 -9.66 -9.42
CA ALA A 340 7.86 -8.63 -10.33
C ALA A 340 8.06 -7.28 -9.63
N ALA A 341 7.17 -6.92 -8.69
CA ALA A 341 7.23 -5.66 -7.95
C ALA A 341 8.29 -5.66 -6.83
N ILE A 342 8.54 -6.80 -6.18
CA ILE A 342 9.53 -6.94 -5.09
C ILE A 342 10.96 -7.06 -5.64
N ARG A 343 11.14 -7.42 -6.92
CA ARG A 343 12.44 -7.59 -7.57
C ARG A 343 13.50 -6.53 -7.18
N PRO A 344 13.25 -5.21 -7.26
CA PRO A 344 14.27 -4.22 -6.91
C PRO A 344 14.72 -4.33 -5.46
N ALA A 345 13.82 -4.68 -4.53
CA ALA A 345 14.16 -4.84 -3.12
C ALA A 345 14.95 -6.14 -2.86
N LEU A 346 14.62 -7.24 -3.54
CA LEU A 346 15.34 -8.51 -3.36
C LEU A 346 16.80 -8.40 -3.81
N ILE A 347 17.04 -7.75 -4.94
CA ILE A 347 18.40 -7.55 -5.49
C ILE A 347 19.24 -6.67 -4.54
N LEU A 348 18.62 -5.67 -3.92
CA LEU A 348 19.32 -4.73 -3.03
C LEU A 348 19.59 -5.29 -1.63
N LEU A 349 18.77 -6.22 -1.14
CA LEU A 349 18.88 -6.73 0.23
C LEU A 349 19.95 -7.81 0.33
N ASP A 350 19.76 -8.94 -0.36
CA ASP A 350 20.66 -10.10 -0.34
C ASP A 350 20.20 -11.14 -1.40
N PRO A 351 20.75 -11.08 -2.63
CA PRO A 351 20.33 -11.98 -3.70
C PRO A 351 20.72 -13.44 -3.45
N GLU A 352 21.78 -13.70 -2.68
CA GLU A 352 22.22 -15.06 -2.38
C GLU A 352 21.28 -15.73 -1.38
N THR A 353 20.96 -15.05 -0.27
CA THR A 353 19.95 -15.55 0.68
C THR A 353 18.58 -15.69 0.01
N ALA A 354 18.21 -14.78 -0.90
CA ALA A 354 16.98 -14.90 -1.67
C ALA A 354 16.96 -16.16 -2.53
N ARG A 355 18.04 -16.41 -3.28
CA ARG A 355 18.21 -17.62 -4.08
C ARG A 355 18.13 -18.88 -3.23
N GLU A 356 18.88 -18.95 -2.13
CA GLU A 356 18.89 -20.12 -1.25
C GLU A 356 17.51 -20.39 -0.65
N THR A 357 16.84 -19.34 -0.17
CA THR A 357 15.49 -19.47 0.40
C THR A 357 14.47 -19.95 -0.64
N MET A 358 14.59 -19.52 -1.89
CA MET A 358 13.69 -19.92 -2.98
C MET A 358 13.99 -21.32 -3.54
N LEU A 359 15.23 -21.81 -3.43
CA LEU A 359 15.63 -23.15 -3.88
C LEU A 359 15.39 -24.26 -2.84
N ARG A 360 15.19 -23.92 -1.55
CA ARG A 360 14.99 -24.91 -0.48
C ARG A 360 13.75 -25.79 -0.66
N ASP A 361 12.73 -25.33 -1.39
CA ASP A 361 11.43 -25.99 -1.51
C ASP A 361 11.32 -26.93 -2.74
N GLU A 362 12.36 -27.74 -3.02
CA GLU A 362 12.42 -28.66 -4.18
C GLU A 362 12.19 -27.99 -5.55
N THR A 363 12.32 -26.66 -5.61
CA THR A 363 12.17 -25.90 -6.85
C THR A 363 13.38 -26.15 -7.75
N THR A 364 13.15 -26.79 -8.89
CA THR A 364 14.19 -27.06 -9.90
C THR A 364 14.20 -25.95 -10.96
N HIS A 365 15.34 -25.75 -11.63
CA HIS A 365 15.42 -24.86 -12.81
C HIS A 365 14.39 -25.21 -13.88
N GLU A 366 14.13 -26.51 -14.08
CA GLU A 366 13.11 -27.02 -15.01
C GLU A 366 11.70 -26.59 -14.61
N SER A 367 11.37 -26.60 -13.32
CA SER A 367 10.08 -26.12 -12.82
C SER A 367 9.89 -24.62 -13.06
N VAL A 368 10.97 -23.85 -12.97
CA VAL A 368 10.97 -22.39 -13.22
C VAL A 368 10.78 -22.10 -14.70
N ALA A 369 11.51 -22.80 -15.58
CA ALA A 369 11.34 -22.68 -17.02
C ALA A 369 9.91 -23.06 -17.45
N ALA A 370 9.35 -24.14 -16.88
CA ALA A 370 7.98 -24.55 -17.13
C ALA A 370 6.96 -23.48 -16.70
N VAL A 371 7.13 -22.85 -15.54
CA VAL A 371 6.29 -21.75 -15.07
C VAL A 371 6.36 -20.56 -16.03
N ILE A 372 7.56 -20.14 -16.45
CA ILE A 372 7.71 -18.99 -17.37
C ILE A 372 7.07 -19.28 -18.72
N LYS A 373 7.29 -20.48 -19.27
CA LYS A 373 6.68 -20.93 -20.53
C LYS A 373 5.15 -20.93 -20.44
N GLU A 374 4.60 -21.40 -19.33
CA GLU A 374 3.16 -21.40 -19.07
C GLU A 374 2.62 -19.96 -19.00
N LEU A 375 3.27 -19.08 -18.23
CA LEU A 375 2.89 -17.67 -18.09
C LEU A 375 3.01 -16.87 -19.40
N ALA A 376 3.79 -17.33 -20.36
CA ALA A 376 3.89 -16.72 -21.69
C ALA A 376 2.65 -16.99 -22.57
N ARG A 377 1.75 -17.90 -22.20
CA ARG A 377 0.50 -18.13 -22.94
C ARG A 377 -0.38 -16.86 -22.91
N PRO A 378 -1.04 -16.49 -24.02
CA PRO A 378 -1.85 -15.27 -24.09
C PRO A 378 -2.95 -15.14 -23.02
N VAL A 379 -3.53 -16.26 -22.58
CA VAL A 379 -4.62 -16.29 -21.57
C VAL A 379 -4.23 -15.59 -20.25
N TRP A 380 -2.94 -15.60 -19.89
CA TRP A 380 -2.46 -14.97 -18.66
C TRP A 380 -2.51 -13.43 -18.72
N ARG A 381 -2.42 -12.86 -19.93
CA ARG A 381 -2.66 -11.42 -20.13
C ARG A 381 -4.10 -11.08 -19.74
N ASP A 382 -5.06 -11.83 -20.23
CA ASP A 382 -6.48 -11.60 -19.95
C ASP A 382 -6.79 -11.79 -18.47
N HIS A 383 -6.22 -12.83 -17.84
CA HIS A 383 -6.32 -13.04 -16.39
C HIS A 383 -5.72 -11.88 -15.60
N TYR A 384 -4.55 -11.38 -16.01
CA TYR A 384 -3.90 -10.26 -15.34
C TYR A 384 -4.69 -8.95 -15.51
N GLU A 385 -5.17 -8.64 -16.70
CA GLU A 385 -5.97 -7.43 -16.94
C GLU A 385 -7.30 -7.47 -16.19
N SER A 386 -7.98 -8.62 -16.19
CA SER A 386 -9.17 -8.86 -15.38
C SER A 386 -8.89 -8.71 -13.90
N TYR A 387 -7.76 -9.26 -13.43
CA TYR A 387 -7.31 -9.11 -12.05
C TYR A 387 -7.05 -7.64 -11.68
N MET A 388 -6.31 -6.89 -12.49
CA MET A 388 -5.98 -5.49 -12.21
C MET A 388 -7.19 -4.56 -12.27
N ARG A 389 -8.15 -4.84 -13.16
CA ARG A 389 -9.44 -4.13 -13.21
C ARG A 389 -10.24 -4.30 -11.92
N ARG A 390 -10.20 -5.51 -11.36
CA ARG A 390 -10.84 -5.86 -10.09
C ARG A 390 -10.10 -5.24 -8.90
N MET A 391 -8.81 -5.50 -8.78
CA MET A 391 -8.03 -5.20 -7.56
C MET A 391 -7.56 -3.76 -7.43
N GLY A 392 -8.05 -2.85 -8.27
CA GLY A 392 -7.74 -1.43 -8.18
C GLY A 392 -6.26 -1.11 -8.03
N VAL A 393 -5.98 0.14 -7.72
CA VAL A 393 -4.63 0.71 -7.78
C VAL A 393 -4.51 1.81 -6.75
N LEU A 394 -3.54 1.69 -5.85
CA LEU A 394 -3.06 2.80 -5.03
C LEU A 394 -2.27 3.77 -5.92
N PRO A 395 -2.55 5.09 -5.87
CA PRO A 395 -1.69 6.07 -6.51
C PRO A 395 -0.35 6.10 -5.79
N VAL A 396 0.63 5.38 -6.32
CA VAL A 396 2.00 5.46 -5.82
C VAL A 396 2.76 6.51 -6.59
N THR A 397 3.47 7.32 -5.83
CA THR A 397 3.92 8.67 -6.18
C THR A 397 5.25 8.69 -6.87
N ASP A 398 5.94 7.55 -6.77
CA ASP A 398 7.34 7.37 -7.15
C ASP A 398 7.49 6.31 -8.25
N TRP A 399 6.39 5.72 -8.72
CA TRP A 399 6.40 4.84 -9.89
C TRP A 399 6.17 5.68 -11.15
N PRO A 400 7.16 5.82 -12.04
CA PRO A 400 7.12 6.83 -13.09
C PRO A 400 6.05 6.63 -14.15
N ASN A 401 5.31 5.52 -14.18
CA ASN A 401 4.37 5.21 -15.26
C ASN A 401 3.15 4.45 -14.74
N SER A 402 2.08 4.46 -15.53
CA SER A 402 0.92 3.56 -15.44
C SER A 402 1.27 2.17 -14.92
N HIS A 403 0.35 1.54 -14.19
CA HIS A 403 0.51 0.14 -13.76
C HIS A 403 1.08 -0.73 -14.89
N PRO A 404 2.10 -1.55 -14.59
CA PRO A 404 2.76 -2.34 -15.62
C PRO A 404 1.72 -3.24 -16.28
N GLY A 405 1.72 -3.24 -17.62
CA GLY A 405 0.98 -4.24 -18.39
C GLY A 405 1.56 -5.64 -18.15
N TRP A 406 0.84 -6.68 -18.57
CA TRP A 406 1.27 -8.06 -18.37
C TRP A 406 2.69 -8.32 -18.88
N ASP A 407 3.04 -7.80 -20.07
CA ASP A 407 4.37 -7.98 -20.64
C ASP A 407 5.49 -7.43 -19.75
N THR A 408 5.27 -6.27 -19.15
CA THR A 408 6.24 -5.67 -18.22
C THR A 408 6.33 -6.47 -16.93
N VAL A 409 5.20 -6.96 -16.42
CA VAL A 409 5.18 -7.84 -15.23
C VAL A 409 5.93 -9.13 -15.50
N LEU A 410 5.62 -9.81 -16.61
CA LEU A 410 6.26 -11.06 -17.00
C LEU A 410 7.77 -10.85 -17.26
N ALA A 411 8.16 -9.76 -17.94
CA ALA A 411 9.56 -9.44 -18.17
C ALA A 411 10.33 -9.23 -16.84
N ASN A 412 9.74 -8.49 -15.89
CA ASN A 412 10.35 -8.28 -14.57
C ASN A 412 10.42 -9.57 -13.75
N PHE A 413 9.38 -10.42 -13.81
CA PHE A 413 9.39 -11.73 -13.16
C PHE A 413 10.48 -12.64 -13.75
N THR A 414 10.60 -12.71 -15.07
CA THR A 414 11.63 -13.50 -15.76
C THR A 414 13.03 -12.95 -15.47
N ALA A 415 13.19 -11.62 -15.40
CA ALA A 415 14.45 -11.00 -15.00
C ALA A 415 14.86 -11.38 -13.57
N LEU A 416 13.92 -11.34 -12.62
CA LEU A 416 14.15 -11.79 -11.25
C LEU A 416 14.63 -13.25 -11.21
N ALA A 417 13.97 -14.13 -11.97
CA ALA A 417 14.34 -15.55 -12.06
C ALA A 417 15.79 -15.74 -12.54
N ARG A 418 16.23 -14.97 -13.54
CA ARG A 418 17.60 -15.02 -14.06
C ARG A 418 18.61 -14.44 -13.08
N GLU A 419 18.29 -13.31 -12.44
CA GLU A 419 19.19 -12.64 -11.50
C GLU A 419 19.43 -13.46 -10.23
N LEU A 420 18.43 -14.21 -9.79
CA LEU A 420 18.57 -15.18 -8.71
C LEU A 420 19.19 -16.50 -9.17
N GLY A 421 19.57 -16.63 -10.44
CA GLY A 421 20.12 -17.86 -11.02
C GLY A 421 19.14 -19.02 -11.03
N LEU A 422 17.83 -18.77 -10.90
CA LEU A 422 16.77 -19.79 -10.93
C LEU A 422 16.44 -20.25 -12.36
N LEU A 423 16.79 -19.45 -13.36
CA LEU A 423 16.66 -19.77 -14.78
C LEU A 423 18.03 -19.73 -15.45
N LEU A 424 18.40 -20.79 -16.16
CA LEU A 424 19.67 -20.86 -16.90
C LEU A 424 19.61 -19.94 -18.14
N ALA A 425 20.73 -19.32 -18.49
CA ALA A 425 20.81 -18.34 -19.59
C ALA A 425 20.28 -18.90 -20.93
N ASP A 426 20.45 -20.20 -21.17
CA ASP A 426 20.15 -20.85 -22.45
C ASP A 426 18.73 -21.47 -22.52
N THR A 427 17.88 -21.28 -21.50
CA THR A 427 16.58 -21.96 -21.38
C THR A 427 15.34 -21.09 -21.64
N ALA A 428 15.53 -19.88 -22.17
CA ALA A 428 14.46 -18.88 -22.31
C ALA A 428 13.99 -18.62 -23.74
#